data_AF-A0AAU0NTI3-F1
#
_entry.id   AF-A0AAU0NTI3-F1
#
_cell.length_a   1.000
_cell.length_b   1.000
_cell.length_c   1.000
_cell.angle_alpha   90.00
_cell.angle_beta   90.00
_cell.angle_gamma   90.00
#
_symmetry.space_group_name_H-M   'P 1'
#
loop_
_entity.id
_entity.type
_entity.pdbx_description
1 polymer ?
#
loop_
_entity_poly.entity_id
_entity_poly.type
_entity_poly.pdbx_seq_one_letter_code
_entity_poly.pdbx_strand_id
1 'polypeptide(L)'
;MFLSSISYTCWFETIHPFADGNGRVGRMLINYLIIGNNLLPITIFENDSKKYYLALEYFNSNQEIDKMVYFLDEQVYKTWIYFL
;
A
#
# COMPACT_ATOMS: atom_id res chain seq x y z
N MET A 1 9.77 7.06 -9.32
CA MET A 1 9.62 5.62 -9.58
C MET A 1 8.89 4.92 -8.42
N PHE A 2 9.37 5.02 -7.17
CA PHE A 2 8.67 4.48 -5.99
C PHE A 2 7.37 5.22 -5.60
N LEU A 3 7.39 6.55 -5.46
CA LEU A 3 6.19 7.33 -5.09
C LEU A 3 5.06 7.20 -6.14
N SER A 4 5.43 7.12 -7.41
CA SER A 4 4.48 6.85 -8.50
C SER A 4 3.84 5.47 -8.36
N SER A 5 4.58 4.45 -7.91
CA SER A 5 4.02 3.12 -7.65
C SER A 5 2.97 3.12 -6.54
N ILE A 6 3.19 3.90 -5.49
CA ILE A 6 2.21 4.07 -4.41
C ILE A 6 0.94 4.73 -4.97
N SER A 7 1.10 5.82 -5.74
CA SER A 7 -0.04 6.50 -6.39
C SER A 7 -0.84 5.56 -7.30
N TYR A 8 -0.19 4.75 -8.14
CA TYR A 8 -0.88 3.76 -8.99
C TYR A 8 -1.66 2.72 -8.17
N THR A 9 -1.09 2.27 -7.05
CA THR A 9 -1.78 1.31 -6.18
C THR A 9 -3.01 1.92 -5.53
N CYS A 10 -2.92 3.18 -5.08
CA CYS A 10 -4.09 3.90 -4.55
C CYS A 10 -5.17 4.03 -5.63
N TRP A 11 -4.82 4.45 -6.84
CA TRP A 11 -5.77 4.54 -7.96
C TRP A 11 -6.42 3.21 -8.30
N PHE A 12 -5.67 2.10 -8.29
CA PHE A 12 -6.21 0.77 -8.50
C PHE A 12 -7.27 0.41 -7.46
N GLU A 13 -7.00 0.68 -6.18
CA GLU A 13 -7.94 0.43 -5.08
C GLU A 13 -9.18 1.34 -5.15
N THR A 14 -9.01 2.60 -5.58
CA THR A 14 -10.11 3.55 -5.81
C THR A 14 -11.04 3.12 -6.94
N ILE A 15 -10.47 2.67 -8.06
CA ILE A 15 -11.25 2.22 -9.24
C ILE A 15 -11.96 0.89 -8.95
N HIS A 16 -11.33 0.04 -8.12
CA HIS A 16 -11.89 -1.24 -7.69
C HIS A 16 -12.39 -2.12 -8.86
N PRO A 17 -11.52 -2.43 -9.85
CA PRO A 17 -11.95 -2.90 -11.17
C PRO A 17 -12.51 -4.33 -11.21
N PHE A 18 -12.29 -5.13 -10.17
CA PHE A 18 -12.73 -6.53 -10.12
C PHE A 18 -13.96 -6.71 -9.24
N ALA A 19 -14.75 -7.75 -9.51
CA ALA A 19 -15.93 -8.09 -8.70
C ALA A 19 -15.56 -8.60 -7.28
N ASP A 20 -14.40 -9.25 -7.14
CA ASP A 20 -13.80 -9.66 -5.87
C ASP A 20 -12.26 -9.68 -6.03
N GLY A 21 -11.54 -9.59 -4.91
CA GLY A 21 -10.11 -9.81 -4.86
C GLY A 21 -9.26 -8.56 -5.04
N ASN A 22 -9.86 -7.37 -5.18
CA ASN A 22 -9.12 -6.11 -5.34
C ASN A 22 -8.06 -5.93 -4.24
N GLY A 23 -8.41 -6.11 -2.97
CA GLY A 23 -7.43 -5.98 -1.88
C GLY A 23 -6.28 -7.02 -1.96
N ARG A 24 -6.51 -8.22 -2.50
CA ARG A 24 -5.42 -9.20 -2.74
C ARG A 24 -4.51 -8.73 -3.86
N VAL A 25 -5.10 -8.25 -4.96
CA VAL A 25 -4.38 -7.76 -6.12
C VAL A 25 -3.61 -6.47 -5.79
N GLY A 26 -4.19 -5.52 -5.07
CA GLY A 26 -3.52 -4.28 -4.69
C GLY A 26 -2.33 -4.52 -3.76
N ARG A 27 -2.46 -5.43 -2.79
CA ARG A 27 -1.31 -5.87 -1.96
C ARG A 27 -0.23 -6.61 -2.74
N MET A 28 -0.61 -7.34 -3.79
CA MET A 28 0.37 -7.99 -4.67
C MET A 28 1.05 -6.96 -5.59
N LEU A 29 0.28 -6.01 -6.12
CA LEU A 29 0.74 -4.93 -6.99
C LEU A 29 1.76 -4.04 -6.28
N ILE A 30 1.48 -3.63 -5.04
CA ILE A 30 2.42 -2.81 -4.28
C ILE A 30 3.73 -3.55 -4.04
N ASN A 31 3.67 -4.83 -3.64
CA ASN A 31 4.87 -5.64 -3.46
C ASN A 31 5.64 -5.85 -4.76
N TYR A 32 4.94 -6.11 -5.87
CA TYR A 32 5.57 -6.22 -7.19
C TYR A 32 6.36 -4.95 -7.56
N LEU A 33 5.76 -3.78 -7.34
CA LEU A 33 6.40 -2.51 -7.64
C LEU A 33 7.57 -2.20 -6.70
N ILE A 34 7.43 -2.51 -5.41
CA ILE A 34 8.50 -2.34 -4.39
C ILE A 34 9.70 -3.22 -4.72
N ILE A 35 9.48 -4.51 -4.99
CA ILE A 35 10.54 -5.46 -5.37
C ILE A 35 11.23 -5.00 -6.66
N GLY A 36 10.47 -4.52 -7.65
CA GLY A 36 11.02 -3.95 -8.87
C GLY A 36 11.86 -2.69 -8.69
N ASN A 37 11.78 -2.03 -7.53
CA ASN A 37 12.62 -0.90 -7.13
C ASN A 37 13.75 -1.32 -6.15
N ASN A 38 14.10 -2.61 -6.10
CA ASN A 38 15.13 -3.17 -5.19
C ASN A 38 14.83 -2.95 -3.69
N LEU A 39 13.56 -2.73 -3.35
CA LEU A 39 13.10 -2.67 -1.98
C LEU A 39 12.56 -4.03 -1.56
N LEU A 40 12.58 -4.27 -0.26
CA LEU A 40 12.19 -5.56 0.28
C LEU A 40 10.66 -5.65 0.42
N PRO A 41 10.07 -6.84 0.27
CA PRO A 41 8.62 -7.00 0.37
C PRO A 41 8.11 -6.63 1.75
N ILE A 42 6.85 -6.17 1.79
CA ILE A 42 6.15 -5.74 3.00
C ILE A 42 4.91 -6.58 3.23
N THR A 43 4.60 -6.79 4.51
CA THR A 43 3.32 -7.33 4.95
C THR A 43 2.45 -6.18 5.43
N ILE A 44 1.25 -6.07 4.86
CA ILE A 44 0.20 -5.20 5.40
C ILE A 44 -0.56 -6.01 6.44
N PHE A 45 -0.35 -5.71 7.72
CA PHE A 45 -0.92 -6.45 8.84
C PHE A 45 -2.41 -6.13 9.02
N GLU A 46 -3.21 -7.16 9.27
CA GLU A 46 -4.68 -7.03 9.42
C GLU A 46 -5.07 -6.07 10.56
N ASN A 47 -4.28 -6.07 11.64
CA ASN A 47 -4.46 -5.16 12.77
C ASN A 47 -4.31 -3.68 12.39
N ASP A 48 -3.67 -3.36 11.26
CA ASP A 48 -3.52 -1.99 10.75
C ASP A 48 -4.48 -1.67 9.60
N SER A 49 -5.44 -2.56 9.28
CA SER A 49 -6.42 -2.37 8.20
C SER A 49 -7.14 -1.01 8.29
N LYS A 50 -7.49 -0.56 9.50
CA LYS A 50 -8.12 0.76 9.71
C LYS A 50 -7.21 1.91 9.26
N LYS A 51 -5.91 1.85 9.55
CA LYS A 51 -4.94 2.89 9.13
C LYS A 51 -4.78 2.90 7.62
N TYR A 52 -4.74 1.72 7.00
CA TYR A 52 -4.70 1.58 5.55
C TYR A 52 -5.90 2.26 4.88
N TYR A 53 -7.12 1.97 5.35
CA TYR A 53 -8.33 2.59 4.80
C TYR A 53 -8.36 4.10 5.01
N LEU A 54 -7.91 4.61 6.17
CA LEU A 54 -7.80 6.06 6.40
C LEU A 54 -6.80 6.74 5.44
N ALA A 55 -5.68 6.07 5.14
CA ALA A 55 -4.72 6.58 4.16
C ALA A 55 -5.29 6.58 2.73
N LEU A 56 -6.07 5.56 2.38
CA LEU A 56 -6.76 5.49 1.08
C LEU A 56 -7.87 6.54 0.96
N GLU A 57 -8.64 6.77 2.02
CA GLU A 57 -9.66 7.82 2.08
C GLU A 57 -9.03 9.20 1.92
N TYR A 58 -7.92 9.47 2.61
CA TYR A 58 -7.16 10.72 2.46
C TYR A 58 -6.72 10.94 1.01
N PHE A 59 -6.21 9.89 0.36
CA PHE A 59 -5.85 9.94 -1.06
C PHE A 59 -7.07 10.25 -1.95
N ASN A 60 -8.20 9.58 -1.72
CA ASN A 60 -9.41 9.80 -2.51
C ASN A 60 -9.91 11.26 -2.42
N SER A 61 -9.81 11.88 -1.25
CA SER A 61 -10.24 13.27 -1.04
C SER A 61 -9.24 14.32 -1.53
N ASN A 62 -7.93 14.09 -1.37
CA ASN A 62 -6.91 15.13 -1.55
C ASN A 62 -5.98 14.87 -2.74
N GLN A 63 -5.99 13.66 -3.32
CA GLN A 63 -5.05 13.22 -4.35
C GLN A 63 -3.58 13.27 -3.90
N GLU A 64 -3.37 13.19 -2.58
CA GLU A 64 -2.08 13.21 -1.91
C GLU A 64 -1.77 11.84 -1.32
N ILE A 65 -0.51 11.40 -1.44
CA ILE A 65 -0.08 10.06 -1.03
C ILE A 65 0.63 10.02 0.32
N ASP A 66 0.83 11.17 0.99
CA ASP A 66 1.66 11.31 2.19
C ASP A 66 1.24 10.36 3.31
N LYS A 67 -0.07 10.20 3.52
CA LYS A 67 -0.62 9.27 4.52
C LYS A 67 -0.37 7.81 4.15
N MET A 68 -0.44 7.48 2.86
CA MET A 68 -0.14 6.13 2.38
C MET A 68 1.37 5.84 2.50
N VAL A 69 2.22 6.80 2.15
CA VAL A 69 3.68 6.68 2.33
C VAL A 69 4.01 6.43 3.79
N TYR A 70 3.48 7.24 4.72
CA TYR A 70 3.68 7.06 6.15
C TYR A 70 3.20 5.69 6.64
N PHE A 71 2.01 5.27 6.20
CA PHE A 71 1.47 3.95 6.54
C PHE A 71 2.41 2.82 6.08
N LEU A 72 2.88 2.87 4.83
CA LEU A 72 3.75 1.83 4.27
C LEU A 72 5.10 1.79 4.97
N ASP A 73 5.66 2.93 5.36
CA ASP A 73 6.88 3.01 6.16
C ASP A 73 6.72 2.29 7.52
N GLU A 74 5.58 2.50 8.21
CA GLU A 74 5.26 1.73 9.41
C GLU A 74 5.17 0.21 9.14
N GLN A 75 4.60 -0.19 7.99
CA GLN A 75 4.50 -1.60 7.61
C GLN A 75 5.86 -2.22 7.25
N VAL A 76 6.76 -1.46 6.61
CA VAL A 76 8.16 -1.85 6.40
C VAL A 76 8.79 -2.14 7.77
N TYR A 77 8.79 -1.15 8.67
CA TYR A 77 9.40 -1.31 9.99
C TYR A 77 8.89 -2.56 10.73
N LYS A 78 7.56 -2.76 10.75
CA LYS A 78 6.95 -3.95 11.35
C LYS A 78 7.41 -5.23 10.67
N THR A 79 7.34 -5.30 9.35
CA THR A 79 7.76 -6.49 8.61
C THR A 79 9.21 -6.83 8.95
N TRP A 80 10.12 -5.86 8.95
CA TRP A 80 11.54 -6.16 9.14
C TRP A 80 11.93 -6.45 10.59
N ILE A 81 11.20 -5.94 11.59
CA ILE A 81 11.40 -6.32 12.99
C ILE A 81 10.78 -7.66 13.35
N TYR A 82 9.63 -8.02 12.77
CA TYR A 82 9.01 -9.31 13.08
C TYR A 82 9.79 -10.52 12.53
N PHE A 83 10.64 -10.30 11.52
CA PHE A 83 11.38 -11.36 10.83
C PHE A 83 12.91 -11.34 11.09
N LEU A 84 13.42 -10.41 11.92
CA LEU A 84 14.81 -10.34 12.39
C LEU A 84 14.86 -10.56 13.91
#